data_AF-A0A5J4PGG5-F1
#
_entry.id   AF-A0A5J4PGG5-F1
#
_cell.length_a   1.000
_cell.length_b   1.000
_cell.length_c   1.000
_cell.angle_alpha   90.00
_cell.angle_beta   90.00
_cell.angle_gamma   90.00
#
_symmetry.space_group_name_H-M   'P 1'
#
loop_
_entity.id
_entity.type
_entity.pdbx_description
1 polymer ?
#
loop_
_entity_poly.entity_id
_entity_poly.type
_entity_poly.pdbx_seq_one_letter_code
_entity_poly.pdbx_strand_id
1 'polypeptide(L)'
;MHLLGDKSKPVAIVESEKTAMIASIYVPEYIWIASGGKNGCLMSESHILKGRKVVLFPDINAFEDWEMKAKQLKAKDIQVELFPYLEEHATEEQKRNGYDIADFLIQSKPKESVLDKILKKNPNLALLIEKFNLTEV
;
A
#
# COMPACT_ATOMS: atom_id res chain seq x y z
N MET A 1 29.63 14.77 1.83
CA MET A 1 28.20 14.98 1.52
C MET A 1 27.71 13.82 0.66
N HIS A 2 26.95 12.85 1.21
CA HIS A 2 26.40 11.73 0.41
C HIS A 2 25.07 11.17 0.98
N LEU A 3 24.41 11.87 1.92
CA LEU A 3 23.43 11.24 2.83
C LEU A 3 22.03 11.90 2.93
N LEU A 4 21.59 12.76 2.00
CA LEU A 4 20.34 13.54 2.17
C LEU A 4 19.43 13.68 0.92
N GLY A 5 19.46 12.75 -0.04
CA GLY A 5 18.90 13.01 -1.39
C GLY A 5 17.56 12.40 -1.81
N ASP A 6 17.14 11.22 -1.32
CA ASP A 6 16.11 10.48 -2.06
C ASP A 6 14.67 10.88 -1.73
N LYS A 7 14.26 12.03 -2.27
CA LYS A 7 12.86 12.33 -2.60
C LYS A 7 12.34 11.50 -3.80
N SER A 8 13.09 10.51 -4.30
CA SER A 8 12.72 9.72 -5.49
C SER A 8 11.75 8.58 -5.20
N LYS A 9 11.62 8.13 -3.95
CA LYS A 9 10.79 6.97 -3.63
C LYS A 9 9.31 7.27 -3.88
N PRO A 10 8.63 6.50 -4.77
CA PRO A 10 7.21 6.65 -5.00
C PRO A 10 6.41 6.31 -3.73
N VAL A 11 5.33 7.05 -3.52
CA VAL A 11 4.40 6.85 -2.40
C VAL A 11 3.30 5.91 -2.86
N ALA A 12 3.20 4.72 -2.27
CA ALA A 12 2.11 3.80 -2.48
C ALA A 12 1.01 4.08 -1.44
N ILE A 13 -0.24 4.27 -1.88
CA ILE A 13 -1.36 4.47 -0.97
C ILE A 13 -2.33 3.30 -1.08
N VAL A 14 -2.67 2.71 0.06
CA VAL A 14 -3.61 1.60 0.22
C VAL A 14 -4.75 2.00 1.15
N GLU A 15 -5.85 1.26 1.19
CA GLU A 15 -6.98 1.59 2.06
C GLU A 15 -6.68 1.32 3.55
N SER A 16 -6.08 0.17 3.82
CA SER A 16 -5.89 -0.38 5.16
C SER A 16 -4.45 -0.29 5.68
N GLU A 17 -4.29 0.01 6.98
CA GLU A 17 -3.00 0.10 7.67
C GLU A 17 -2.25 -1.23 7.70
N LYS A 18 -3.00 -2.33 7.88
CA LYS A 18 -2.51 -3.70 7.75
C LYS A 18 -1.81 -3.89 6.41
N THR A 19 -2.49 -3.54 5.34
CA THR A 19 -2.00 -3.70 3.98
C THR A 19 -0.76 -2.83 3.74
N ALA A 20 -0.75 -1.60 4.25
CA ALA A 20 0.40 -0.70 4.14
C ALA A 20 1.62 -1.27 4.87
N MET A 21 1.41 -1.83 6.06
CA MET A 21 2.46 -2.42 6.88
C MET A 21 3.07 -3.63 6.19
N ILE A 22 2.24 -4.59 5.75
CA ILE A 22 2.70 -5.78 5.02
C ILE A 22 3.43 -5.35 3.76
N ALA A 23 2.83 -4.48 2.95
CA ALA A 23 3.43 -4.05 1.70
C ALA A 23 4.75 -3.27 1.90
N SER A 24 4.91 -2.54 3.00
CA SER A 24 6.19 -1.90 3.37
C SER A 24 7.31 -2.91 3.64
N ILE A 25 6.96 -4.11 4.08
CA ILE A 25 7.91 -5.20 4.34
C ILE A 25 8.30 -5.89 3.02
N TYR A 26 7.31 -6.15 2.17
CA TYR A 26 7.53 -6.83 0.90
C TYR A 26 8.19 -5.93 -0.15
N VAL A 27 7.85 -4.63 -0.17
CA VAL A 27 8.30 -3.66 -1.16
C VAL A 27 8.78 -2.36 -0.48
N PRO A 28 9.94 -2.38 0.20
CA PRO A 28 10.50 -1.21 0.92
C PRO A 28 11.02 -0.09 0.00
N GLU A 29 10.93 -0.29 -1.32
CA GLU A 29 11.23 0.70 -2.35
C GLU A 29 10.14 1.78 -2.44
N TYR A 30 8.91 1.44 -2.05
CA TYR A 30 7.79 2.36 -1.98
C TYR A 30 7.56 2.83 -0.54
N ILE A 31 7.07 4.06 -0.39
CA ILE A 31 6.58 4.56 0.89
C ILE A 31 5.10 4.21 0.96
N TRP A 32 4.75 3.19 1.75
CA TRP A 32 3.38 2.74 1.92
C TRP A 32 2.66 3.59 2.95
N ILE A 33 1.54 4.18 2.55
CA ILE A 33 0.66 5.00 3.39
C ILE A 33 -0.72 4.37 3.35
N ALA A 34 -1.36 4.24 4.51
CA ALA A 34 -2.76 3.88 4.57
C ALA A 34 -3.63 5.14 4.50
N SER A 35 -4.63 5.10 3.64
CA SER A 35 -5.71 6.10 3.57
C SER A 35 -6.54 6.09 4.85
N GLY A 36 -6.68 4.93 5.52
CA GLY A 36 -7.50 4.78 6.72
C GLY A 36 -8.98 4.55 6.39
N GLY A 37 -9.27 3.79 5.33
CA GLY A 37 -10.64 3.43 4.89
C GLY A 37 -11.18 4.23 3.68
N LYS A 38 -12.37 3.84 3.21
CA LYS A 38 -13.12 4.37 2.04
C LYS A 38 -13.14 5.90 1.89
N ASN A 39 -13.16 6.65 2.99
CA ASN A 39 -13.19 8.12 3.03
C ASN A 39 -11.87 8.78 3.44
N GLY A 40 -10.81 7.99 3.52
CA GLY A 40 -9.55 8.37 4.13
C GLY A 40 -8.84 9.56 3.49
N CYS A 41 -8.05 10.23 4.33
CA CYS A 41 -7.50 11.59 4.33
C CYS A 41 -6.75 12.09 3.06
N LEU A 42 -6.75 11.31 1.99
CA LEU A 42 -5.99 11.49 0.75
C LEU A 42 -6.23 12.86 0.08
N MET A 43 -7.46 13.38 0.17
CA MET A 43 -7.82 14.71 -0.34
C MET A 43 -7.24 15.85 0.52
N SER A 44 -7.27 15.71 1.84
CA SER A 44 -6.78 16.70 2.80
C SER A 44 -5.26 16.79 2.81
N GLU A 45 -4.58 15.65 2.68
CA GLU A 45 -3.11 15.54 2.67
C GLU A 45 -2.49 15.56 1.26
N SER A 46 -3.30 15.85 0.23
CA SER A 46 -2.85 16.00 -1.16
C SER A 46 -1.67 16.97 -1.35
N HIS A 47 -1.50 17.93 -0.45
CA HIS A 47 -0.38 18.87 -0.45
C HIS A 47 0.98 18.21 -0.13
N ILE A 48 1.00 17.12 0.66
CA ILE A 48 2.20 16.36 1.02
C ILE A 48 2.71 15.54 -0.18
N LEU A 49 1.78 15.16 -1.06
CA LEU A 49 2.04 14.37 -2.27
C LEU A 49 2.54 15.21 -3.44
N LYS A 50 2.43 16.53 -3.35
CA LYS A 50 2.82 17.45 -4.43
C LYS A 50 4.34 17.37 -4.69
N GLY A 51 4.70 17.07 -5.93
CA GLY A 51 6.10 16.88 -6.35
C GLY A 51 6.68 15.48 -6.07
N ARG A 52 5.84 14.49 -5.72
CA ARG A 52 6.22 13.08 -5.64
C ARG A 52 5.36 12.24 -6.58
N LYS A 53 5.89 11.07 -6.98
CA LYS A 53 5.10 10.04 -7.66
C LYS A 53 4.25 9.31 -6.63
N VAL A 54 2.96 9.25 -6.86
CA VAL A 54 1.99 8.54 -6.03
C VAL A 54 1.41 7.39 -6.82
N VAL A 55 1.36 6.21 -6.23
CA VAL A 55 0.71 5.05 -6.81
C VAL A 55 -0.41 4.65 -5.87
N LEU A 56 -1.62 4.59 -6.39
CA LEU A 56 -2.80 4.19 -5.65
C LEU A 56 -3.05 2.71 -5.89
N PHE A 57 -3.17 1.97 -4.80
CA PHE A 57 -3.51 0.55 -4.77
C PHE A 57 -4.91 0.42 -4.15
N PRO A 58 -5.98 0.56 -4.96
CA PRO A 58 -7.34 0.40 -4.49
C PRO A 58 -7.61 -1.07 -4.14
N ASP A 59 -8.45 -1.31 -3.13
CA ASP A 59 -8.95 -2.65 -2.83
C ASP A 59 -9.93 -3.13 -3.92
N ILE A 60 -10.22 -4.43 -3.91
CA ILE A 60 -11.17 -5.00 -4.86
C ILE A 60 -12.57 -4.40 -4.63
N ASN A 61 -13.21 -3.93 -5.71
CA ASN A 61 -14.46 -3.15 -5.73
C ASN A 61 -14.35 -1.68 -5.27
N ALA A 62 -13.15 -1.15 -5.02
CA ALA A 62 -12.93 0.28 -4.74
C ALA A 62 -12.31 1.03 -5.93
N PHE A 63 -12.07 0.36 -7.06
CA PHE A 63 -11.33 0.92 -8.19
C PHE A 63 -11.96 2.21 -8.75
N GLU A 64 -13.28 2.23 -8.97
CA GLU A 64 -13.99 3.39 -9.52
C GLU A 64 -13.88 4.64 -8.63
N ASP A 65 -14.05 4.48 -7.31
CA ASP A 65 -13.89 5.57 -6.34
C ASP A 65 -12.47 6.16 -6.36
N TRP A 66 -11.47 5.28 -6.42
CA TRP A 66 -10.07 5.68 -6.45
C TRP A 66 -9.64 6.25 -7.80
N GLU A 67 -10.27 5.84 -8.91
CA GLU A 67 -10.06 6.44 -10.22
C GLU A 67 -10.53 7.91 -10.23
N MET A 68 -11.69 8.19 -9.65
CA MET A 68 -12.16 9.56 -9.48
C MET A 68 -11.22 10.38 -8.59
N LYS A 69 -10.71 9.82 -7.49
CA LYS A 69 -9.71 10.48 -6.63
C LYS A 69 -8.41 10.74 -7.39
N ALA A 70 -7.94 9.78 -8.17
CA ALA A 70 -6.74 9.92 -8.99
C ALA A 70 -6.88 11.08 -9.99
N LYS A 71 -8.03 11.16 -10.69
CA LYS A 71 -8.32 12.27 -11.60
C LYS A 71 -8.29 13.63 -10.89
N GLN A 72 -8.85 13.72 -9.68
CA GLN A 72 -8.83 14.95 -8.88
C GLN A 72 -7.40 15.35 -8.45
N LEU A 73 -6.56 14.39 -8.09
CA LEU A 73 -5.15 14.65 -7.75
C LEU A 73 -4.35 15.05 -8.99
N LYS A 74 -4.56 14.40 -10.14
CA LYS A 74 -3.96 14.82 -11.41
C LYS A 74 -4.31 16.26 -11.76
N ALA A 75 -5.56 16.67 -11.53
CA ALA A 75 -6.01 18.04 -11.73
C ALA A 75 -5.30 19.06 -10.81
N LYS A 76 -4.75 18.61 -9.68
CA LYS A 76 -3.93 19.41 -8.74
C LYS A 76 -2.43 19.40 -9.07
N ASP A 77 -2.05 18.93 -10.25
CA ASP A 77 -0.65 18.79 -10.68
C ASP A 77 0.15 17.76 -9.85
N ILE A 78 -0.53 16.73 -9.35
CA ILE A 78 0.10 15.62 -8.61
C ILE A 78 0.26 14.43 -9.55
N GLN A 79 1.47 13.88 -9.64
CA GLN A 79 1.73 12.66 -10.39
C GLN A 79 1.15 11.47 -9.63
N VAL A 80 -0.07 11.09 -9.99
CA VAL A 80 -0.73 9.92 -9.43
C VAL A 80 -1.02 8.87 -10.49
N GLU A 81 -0.73 7.62 -10.18
CA GLU A 81 -1.00 6.46 -11.03
C GLU A 81 -1.90 5.51 -10.25
N LEU A 82 -2.97 5.04 -10.89
CA LEU A 82 -3.83 4.02 -10.33
C LEU A 82 -3.29 2.67 -10.80
N PHE A 83 -3.08 1.73 -9.88
CA PHE A 83 -2.53 0.42 -10.22
C PHE A 83 -3.65 -0.63 -10.29
N PRO A 84 -4.14 -0.99 -11.49
CA PRO A 84 -5.26 -1.93 -11.69
C PRO A 84 -4.88 -3.40 -11.44
N TYR A 85 -3.80 -3.68 -10.70
CA TYR A 85 -3.27 -5.03 -10.54
C TYR A 85 -4.29 -5.99 -9.94
N LEU A 86 -5.02 -5.58 -8.91
CA LEU A 86 -6.07 -6.40 -8.32
C LEU A 86 -7.25 -6.61 -9.27
N GLU A 87 -7.61 -5.61 -10.07
CA GLU A 87 -8.71 -5.76 -11.05
C GLU A 87 -8.34 -6.73 -12.19
N GLU A 88 -7.10 -6.68 -12.68
CA GLU A 88 -6.62 -7.49 -13.81
C GLU A 88 -6.11 -8.87 -13.40
N HIS A 89 -5.57 -9.02 -12.19
CA HIS A 89 -4.97 -10.29 -11.72
C HIS A 89 -5.78 -11.01 -10.65
N ALA A 90 -6.76 -10.38 -9.99
CA ALA A 90 -7.60 -11.10 -9.05
C ALA A 90 -8.62 -11.97 -9.77
N THR A 91 -8.62 -13.25 -9.41
CA THR A 91 -9.67 -14.19 -9.80
C THR A 91 -11.00 -13.86 -9.12
N GLU A 92 -12.12 -14.26 -9.71
CA GLU A 92 -13.46 -14.04 -9.16
C GLU A 92 -13.61 -14.52 -7.70
N GLU A 93 -12.87 -15.56 -7.30
CA GLU A 93 -12.85 -16.07 -5.93
C GLU A 93 -12.13 -15.10 -4.97
N GLN A 94 -10.96 -14.57 -5.37
CA GLN A 94 -10.24 -13.53 -4.63
C GLN A 94 -11.06 -12.25 -4.54
N LYS A 95 -11.79 -11.89 -5.61
CA LYS A 95 -12.71 -10.76 -5.58
C LYS A 95 -13.86 -10.95 -4.59
N ARG A 96 -14.40 -12.17 -4.52
CA ARG A 96 -15.46 -12.53 -3.57
C ARG A 96 -14.99 -12.56 -2.12
N ASN A 97 -13.73 -12.97 -1.90
CA ASN A 97 -13.12 -13.01 -0.58
C ASN A 97 -12.58 -11.65 -0.10
N GLY A 98 -12.59 -10.62 -0.95
CA GLY A 98 -12.11 -9.28 -0.60
C GLY A 98 -10.61 -9.25 -0.37
N TYR A 99 -9.84 -9.92 -1.24
CA TYR A 99 -8.38 -9.93 -1.16
C TYR A 99 -7.78 -8.54 -1.40
N ASP A 100 -6.75 -8.20 -0.63
CA ASP A 100 -6.00 -6.96 -0.80
C ASP A 100 -4.61 -7.23 -1.39
N ILE A 101 -3.92 -6.16 -1.80
CA ILE A 101 -2.55 -6.28 -2.36
C ILE A 101 -1.58 -6.97 -1.39
N ALA A 102 -1.81 -6.88 -0.09
CA ALA A 102 -1.00 -7.59 0.91
C ALA A 102 -1.11 -9.11 0.78
N ASP A 103 -2.31 -9.65 0.56
CA ASP A 103 -2.52 -11.10 0.41
C ASP A 103 -1.84 -11.60 -0.87
N PHE A 104 -1.89 -10.82 -1.94
CA PHE A 104 -1.15 -11.11 -3.17
C PHE A 104 0.37 -11.07 -2.96
N LEU A 105 0.88 -10.10 -2.20
CA LEU A 105 2.31 -10.01 -1.88
C LEU A 105 2.75 -11.22 -1.05
N ILE A 106 1.94 -11.65 -0.07
CA ILE A 106 2.20 -12.84 0.74
C ILE A 106 2.18 -14.11 -0.13
N GLN A 107 1.17 -14.28 -0.99
CA GLN A 107 1.08 -15.42 -1.90
C GLN A 107 2.19 -15.47 -2.95
N SER A 108 2.74 -14.32 -3.36
CA SER A 108 3.82 -14.23 -4.36
C SER A 108 5.17 -14.82 -3.91
N LYS A 109 5.16 -15.53 -2.76
CA LYS A 109 6.24 -16.13 -1.98
C LYS A 109 7.00 -15.12 -1.11
N PRO A 110 7.15 -15.41 0.19
CA PRO A 110 8.01 -14.64 1.05
C PRO A 110 9.47 -14.90 0.66
N LYS A 111 10.27 -13.84 0.54
CA LYS A 111 11.64 -13.95 1.03
C LYS A 111 11.52 -14.01 2.55
N GLU A 112 11.32 -15.19 3.13
CA GLU A 112 11.36 -15.44 4.60
C GLU A 112 12.49 -14.63 5.26
N SER A 113 13.64 -14.59 4.58
CA SER A 113 14.80 -13.79 4.96
C SER A 113 14.61 -12.28 5.18
N VAL A 114 13.56 -11.62 4.68
CA VAL A 114 13.30 -10.18 4.90
C VAL A 114 12.42 -9.97 6.13
N LEU A 115 11.33 -10.74 6.25
CA LEU A 115 10.47 -10.75 7.44
C LEU A 115 11.28 -11.14 8.67
N ASP A 116 12.05 -12.23 8.62
CA ASP A 116 12.95 -12.64 9.70
C ASP A 116 13.97 -11.56 10.06
N LYS A 117 14.55 -10.87 9.06
CA LYS A 117 15.50 -9.77 9.33
C LYS A 117 14.84 -8.58 10.00
N ILE A 118 13.59 -8.28 9.68
CA ILE A 118 12.84 -7.14 10.22
C ILE A 118 12.26 -7.46 11.59
N LEU A 119 11.70 -8.67 11.78
CA LEU A 119 11.30 -9.21 13.08
C LEU A 119 12.50 -9.24 14.04
N LYS A 120 13.67 -9.65 13.56
CA LYS A 120 14.91 -9.64 14.35
C LYS A 120 15.42 -8.24 14.66
N LYS A 121 15.11 -7.24 13.81
CA LYS A 121 15.44 -5.83 14.07
C LYS A 121 14.45 -5.15 15.01
N ASN A 122 13.17 -5.50 14.96
CA ASN A 122 12.11 -4.85 15.71
C ASN A 122 11.09 -5.90 16.17
N PRO A 123 11.31 -6.56 17.33
CA PRO A 123 10.40 -7.57 17.88
C PRO A 123 9.01 -7.02 18.20
N ASN A 124 8.87 -5.70 18.35
CA ASN A 124 7.56 -5.04 18.53
C ASN A 124 6.65 -5.12 17.31
N LEU A 125 7.19 -5.42 16.11
CA LEU A 125 6.37 -5.66 14.92
C LEU A 125 5.65 -7.02 15.00
N ALA A 126 6.24 -8.02 15.65
CA ALA A 126 5.59 -9.31 15.91
C ALA A 126 4.33 -9.13 16.76
N LEU A 127 4.45 -8.30 17.81
CA LEU A 127 3.35 -7.95 18.70
C LEU A 127 2.22 -7.21 17.96
N LEU A 128 2.54 -6.39 16.96
CA LEU A 128 1.52 -5.76 16.11
C LEU A 128 0.83 -6.80 15.20
N ILE A 129 1.60 -7.71 14.59
CA ILE A 129 1.07 -8.77 13.72
C ILE A 129 0.12 -9.70 14.51
N GLU A 130 0.49 -10.10 15.73
CA GLU A 130 -0.38 -10.87 16.63
C GLU A 130 -1.60 -10.06 17.07
N LYS A 131 -1.43 -8.79 17.46
CA LYS A 131 -2.51 -7.95 17.96
C LYS A 131 -3.54 -7.56 16.89
N PHE A 132 -3.13 -7.53 15.62
CA PHE A 132 -4.00 -7.33 14.46
C PHE A 132 -4.52 -8.64 13.85
N ASN A 133 -4.27 -9.80 14.49
CA ASN A 133 -4.79 -11.11 14.08
C ASN A 133 -4.44 -11.45 12.61
N LEU A 134 -3.21 -11.15 12.20
CA LEU A 134 -2.73 -11.32 10.82
C LEU A 134 -2.31 -12.76 10.47
N THR A 135 -2.63 -13.72 11.33
CA THR A 135 -2.42 -15.14 11.04
C THR A 135 -3.47 -15.61 10.04
N GLU A 136 -2.95 -16.07 8.90
CA GLU A 136 -3.60 -16.83 7.83
C GLU A 136 -4.99 -17.37 8.17
N VAL A 137 -5.98 -16.98 7.37
CA VAL A 137 -7.22 -17.75 7.15
C VAL A 137 -7.31 -18.10 5.68
#